data_AF-A0A9P6XPF0-F1
#
_entry.id   AF-A0A9P6XPF0-F1
#
_cell.length_a   1.000
_cell.length_b   1.000
_cell.length_c   1.000
_cell.angle_alpha   90.00
_cell.angle_beta   90.00
_cell.angle_gamma   90.00
#
_symmetry.space_group_name_H-M   'P 1'
#
loop_
_entity.id
_entity.type
_entity.pdbx_description
1 polymer ?
#
loop_
_entity_poly.entity_id
_entity_poly.type
_entity_poly.pdbx_seq_one_letter_code
_entity_poly.pdbx_strand_id
1 'polypeptide(L)'
;MSEITGFTTDATAALPLYVLDREQFAAWKDGQPAATQAWLASQGFTAGAFSTALLPGADGLAGAVIGVGDRADAYSYSHAPHALPEGSVWQLASELPAAEQALMQLGWGLGSYRFDRYRKRHRAPAQLPARA
;
A
#
# COMPACT_ATOMS: atom_id res chain seq x y z
N MET A 1 -8.14 -15.10 -19.88
CA MET A 1 -7.82 -13.74 -19.38
C MET A 1 -6.79 -13.92 -18.27
N SER A 2 -5.70 -13.14 -18.23
CA SER A 2 -4.79 -13.21 -17.08
C SER A 2 -5.56 -12.80 -15.83
N GLU A 3 -5.51 -13.62 -14.79
CA GLU A 3 -6.16 -13.34 -13.51
C GLU A 3 -5.51 -12.12 -12.86
N ILE A 4 -6.34 -11.19 -12.36
CA ILE A 4 -5.90 -10.05 -11.57
C ILE A 4 -5.62 -10.57 -10.16
N THR A 5 -4.34 -10.77 -9.83
CA THR A 5 -3.93 -11.34 -8.54
C THR A 5 -3.67 -10.31 -7.46
N GLY A 6 -3.92 -9.02 -7.74
CA GLY A 6 -3.81 -7.93 -6.77
C GLY A 6 -4.96 -7.84 -5.79
N PHE A 7 -6.01 -8.67 -5.92
CA PHE A 7 -7.16 -8.67 -5.03
C PHE A 7 -7.38 -10.02 -4.37
N THR A 8 -7.96 -9.99 -3.16
CA THR A 8 -8.35 -11.17 -2.39
C THR A 8 -9.72 -10.96 -1.75
N THR A 9 -10.41 -12.06 -1.42
CA THR A 9 -11.61 -12.06 -0.56
C THR A 9 -11.28 -12.45 0.88
N ASP A 10 -10.10 -13.00 1.11
CA ASP A 10 -9.61 -13.37 2.45
C ASP A 10 -8.74 -12.23 3.02
N ALA A 11 -9.23 -11.62 4.10
CA ALA A 11 -8.57 -10.53 4.81
C ALA A 11 -8.11 -10.93 6.23
N THR A 12 -8.10 -12.23 6.55
CA THR A 12 -7.88 -12.73 7.92
C THR A 12 -6.52 -12.33 8.50
N ALA A 13 -5.49 -12.24 7.64
CA ALA A 13 -4.14 -11.83 8.00
C ALA A 13 -3.75 -10.46 7.43
N ALA A 14 -4.72 -9.58 7.17
CA ALA A 14 -4.46 -8.30 6.54
C ALA A 14 -3.69 -7.32 7.45
N LEU A 15 -2.53 -6.86 6.98
CA LEU A 15 -1.72 -5.86 7.67
C LEU A 15 -2.25 -4.44 7.39
N PRO A 16 -2.13 -3.50 8.35
CA PRO A 16 -2.56 -2.13 8.17
C PRO A 16 -1.69 -1.40 7.14
N LEU A 17 -2.35 -0.73 6.19
CA LEU A 17 -1.77 0.13 5.17
C LEU A 17 -2.25 1.57 5.37
N TYR A 18 -1.32 2.48 5.62
CA TYR A 18 -1.58 3.91 5.69
C TYR A 18 -1.28 4.54 4.33
N VAL A 19 -2.24 5.30 3.80
CA VAL A 19 -2.14 5.94 2.49
C VAL A 19 -2.15 7.45 2.69
N LEU A 20 -0.99 8.07 2.60
CA LEU A 20 -0.76 9.44 3.04
C LEU A 20 -0.07 10.25 1.95
N ASP A 21 -0.48 11.50 1.77
CA ASP A 21 0.37 12.51 1.13
C ASP A 21 1.37 13.10 2.15
N ARG A 22 2.16 14.07 1.71
CA ARG A 22 3.18 14.72 2.56
C ARG A 22 2.59 15.46 3.76
N GLU A 23 1.44 16.09 3.58
CA GLU A 23 0.80 16.91 4.60
C GLU A 23 0.19 16.01 5.69
N GLN A 24 -0.54 14.98 5.27
CA GLN A 24 -1.11 13.98 6.15
C GLN A 24 -0.04 13.16 6.86
N PHE A 25 1.08 12.87 6.20
CA PHE A 25 2.19 12.15 6.81
C PHE A 25 2.82 12.94 7.96
N ALA A 26 3.00 14.25 7.81
CA ALA A 26 3.53 15.09 8.89
C ALA A 26 2.63 15.00 10.15
N ALA A 27 1.32 15.21 9.97
CA ALA A 27 0.34 15.13 11.06
C ALA A 27 0.25 13.71 11.66
N TRP A 28 0.23 12.68 10.82
CA TRP A 28 0.14 11.29 11.26
C TRP A 28 1.38 10.85 12.04
N LYS A 29 2.58 11.23 11.57
CA LYS A 29 3.86 10.87 12.18
C LYS A 29 3.96 11.40 13.61
N ASP A 30 3.48 12.62 13.84
CA ASP A 30 3.56 13.26 15.16
C ASP A 30 2.67 12.58 16.20
N GLY A 31 1.63 11.86 15.76
CA GLY A 31 0.80 11.00 16.61
C GLY A 31 1.37 9.59 16.85
N GLN A 32 2.48 9.20 16.21
CA GLN A 32 3.05 7.86 16.34
C GLN A 32 3.97 7.73 17.57
N PRO A 33 4.17 6.50 18.10
CA PRO A 33 5.18 6.25 19.12
C PRO A 33 6.58 6.69 18.68
N ALA A 34 7.41 7.12 19.62
CA ALA A 34 8.77 7.61 19.35
C ALA A 34 9.63 6.61 18.54
N ALA A 35 9.45 5.30 18.79
CA ALA A 35 10.13 4.25 18.04
C ALA A 35 9.75 4.26 16.54
N THR A 36 8.46 4.41 16.22
CA THR A 36 7.96 4.49 14.85
C THR A 36 8.46 5.76 14.15
N GLN A 37 8.48 6.90 14.87
CA GLN A 37 9.01 8.15 14.33
C GLN A 37 10.51 8.03 13.98
N ALA A 38 11.31 7.50 14.92
CA ALA A 38 12.74 7.28 14.72
C ALA A 38 13.01 6.28 13.58
N TRP A 39 12.19 5.23 13.49
CA TRP A 39 12.27 4.25 12.42
C TRP A 39 12.06 4.88 11.04
N LEU A 40 10.97 5.64 10.87
CA LEU A 40 10.67 6.34 9.61
C LEU A 40 11.74 7.37 9.26
N ALA A 41 12.27 8.08 10.27
CA ALA A 41 13.38 9.02 10.09
C ALA A 41 14.66 8.32 9.62
N SER A 42 14.97 7.14 10.16
CA SER A 42 16.15 6.35 9.76
C SER A 42 16.07 5.87 8.30
N GLN A 43 14.86 5.70 7.76
CA GLN A 43 14.62 5.39 6.35
C GLN A 43 14.63 6.65 5.46
N GLY A 44 14.65 7.85 6.04
CA GLY A 44 14.47 9.11 5.31
C GLY A 44 13.07 9.24 4.67
N PHE A 45 12.06 8.55 5.23
CA PHE A 45 10.73 8.52 4.63
C PHE A 45 9.98 9.84 4.86
N THR A 46 9.42 10.39 3.78
CA THR A 46 8.74 11.70 3.76
C THR A 46 7.36 11.66 3.10
N ALA A 47 6.83 10.46 2.83
CA ALA A 47 5.61 10.25 2.03
C ALA A 47 5.63 10.97 0.68
N GLY A 48 6.78 10.94 -0.02
CA GLY A 48 6.84 11.37 -1.42
C GLY A 48 5.97 10.49 -2.32
N ALA A 49 5.57 11.00 -3.49
CA ALA A 49 4.81 10.22 -4.46
C ALA A 49 5.50 8.89 -4.79
N PHE A 50 4.71 7.82 -4.88
CA PHE A 50 5.17 6.46 -5.17
C PHE A 50 6.17 5.88 -4.16
N SER A 51 6.22 6.42 -2.94
CA SER A 51 7.11 5.92 -1.89
C SER A 51 6.41 4.89 -1.00
N THR A 52 7.20 4.07 -0.31
CA THR A 52 6.69 3.05 0.63
C THR A 52 7.68 2.88 1.77
N ALA A 53 7.17 2.78 3.00
CA ALA A 53 7.93 2.44 4.19
C ALA A 53 7.24 1.28 4.92
N LEU A 54 8.00 0.25 5.26
CA LEU A 54 7.52 -0.86 6.08
C LEU A 54 7.70 -0.53 7.56
N LEU A 55 6.69 -0.87 8.36
CA LEU A 55 6.64 -0.63 9.80
C LEU A 55 6.92 -1.93 10.57
N PRO A 56 7.93 -1.95 11.45
CA PRO A 56 8.20 -3.09 12.31
C PRO A 56 7.23 -3.12 13.48
N GLY A 57 6.89 -4.32 13.93
CA GLY A 57 6.31 -4.61 15.23
C GLY A 57 7.20 -5.58 16.01
N ALA A 58 6.68 -6.07 17.13
CA ALA A 58 7.42 -6.95 18.04
C ALA A 58 7.88 -8.25 17.36
N ASP A 59 7.04 -8.83 16.50
CA ASP A 59 7.25 -10.15 15.90
C ASP A 59 7.59 -10.10 14.40
N GLY A 60 7.88 -8.92 13.85
CA GLY A 60 8.20 -8.75 12.43
C GLY A 60 7.45 -7.59 11.79
N LEU A 61 6.95 -7.77 10.57
CA LEU A 61 6.23 -6.73 9.84
C LEU A 61 4.85 -6.48 10.48
N ALA A 62 4.59 -5.23 10.87
CA ALA A 62 3.33 -4.84 11.51
C ALA A 62 2.46 -3.92 10.66
N GLY A 63 3.00 -3.32 9.59
CA GLY A 63 2.24 -2.42 8.74
C GLY A 63 3.10 -1.77 7.67
N ALA A 64 2.50 -0.86 6.91
CA ALA A 64 3.21 -0.06 5.92
C ALA A 64 2.56 1.30 5.73
N VAL A 65 3.36 2.28 5.32
CA VAL A 65 2.91 3.60 4.86
C VAL A 65 3.30 3.73 3.40
N ILE A 66 2.34 4.13 2.55
CA ILE A 66 2.63 4.53 1.18
C ILE A 66 2.44 6.03 1.02
N GLY A 67 3.38 6.66 0.32
CA GLY A 67 3.30 8.05 -0.08
C GLY A 67 2.62 8.17 -1.44
N VAL A 68 1.57 8.98 -1.52
CA VAL A 68 0.83 9.26 -2.76
C VAL A 68 1.02 10.71 -3.19
N GLY A 69 1.03 10.95 -4.50
CA GLY A 69 1.22 12.28 -5.09
C GLY A 69 -0.10 13.05 -5.13
N ASP A 70 -0.96 12.68 -6.08
CA ASP A 70 -2.31 13.21 -6.21
C ASP A 70 -3.32 12.13 -5.81
N ARG A 71 -4.06 12.37 -4.72
CA ARG A 71 -5.07 11.43 -4.20
C ARG A 71 -6.27 11.28 -5.13
N ALA A 72 -6.51 12.23 -6.01
CA ALA A 72 -7.54 12.18 -7.04
C ALA A 72 -7.08 11.47 -8.32
N ASP A 73 -5.84 10.99 -8.39
CA ASP A 73 -5.30 10.22 -9.51
C ASP A 73 -5.13 8.75 -9.12
N ALA A 74 -5.79 7.85 -9.87
CA ALA A 74 -5.63 6.41 -9.70
C ALA A 74 -4.17 5.95 -9.88
N TYR A 75 -3.40 6.62 -10.74
CA TYR A 75 -2.02 6.24 -10.99
C TYR A 75 -1.15 6.38 -9.73
N SER A 76 -1.44 7.35 -8.84
CA SER A 76 -0.72 7.57 -7.57
C SER A 76 -0.66 6.36 -6.64
N TYR A 77 -1.56 5.39 -6.81
CA TYR A 77 -1.64 4.18 -5.99
C TYR A 77 -0.98 2.95 -6.63
N SER A 78 -0.56 3.05 -7.90
CA SER A 78 -0.16 1.90 -8.72
C SER A 78 1.19 1.27 -8.35
N HIS A 79 2.03 1.94 -7.56
CA HIS A 79 3.30 1.37 -7.11
C HIS A 79 3.11 0.35 -5.98
N ALA A 80 2.08 0.54 -5.15
CA ALA A 80 1.92 -0.18 -3.89
C ALA A 80 1.92 -1.72 -4.03
N PRO A 81 1.23 -2.35 -5.02
CA PRO A 81 1.20 -3.80 -5.16
C PRO A 81 2.58 -4.44 -5.28
N HIS A 82 3.56 -3.74 -5.86
CA HIS A 82 4.92 -4.24 -6.01
C HIS A 82 5.93 -3.57 -5.08
N ALA A 83 5.58 -2.52 -4.37
CA ALA A 83 6.43 -1.95 -3.30
C ALA A 83 6.29 -2.73 -1.98
N LEU A 84 5.13 -3.32 -1.72
CA LEU A 84 4.85 -4.11 -0.52
C LEU A 84 5.30 -5.58 -0.69
N PRO A 85 5.60 -6.31 0.40
CA PRO A 85 6.01 -7.72 0.36
C PRO A 85 5.13 -8.60 -0.53
N GLU A 86 5.76 -9.52 -1.24
CA GLU A 86 5.07 -10.43 -2.16
C GLU A 86 3.97 -11.24 -1.45
N GLY A 87 2.78 -11.31 -2.06
CA GLY A 87 1.67 -12.13 -1.57
C GLY A 87 1.07 -11.72 -0.22
N SER A 88 1.53 -10.61 0.36
CA SER A 88 0.99 -10.10 1.62
C SER A 88 -0.36 -9.42 1.39
N VAL A 89 -1.27 -9.55 2.37
CA VAL A 89 -2.60 -8.95 2.33
C VAL A 89 -2.60 -7.66 3.14
N TRP A 90 -3.19 -6.61 2.59
CA TRP A 90 -3.20 -5.27 3.18
C TRP A 90 -4.61 -4.74 3.30
N GLN A 91 -4.90 -4.02 4.38
CA GLN A 91 -6.15 -3.30 4.55
C GLN A 91 -5.88 -1.86 4.92
N LEU A 92 -6.75 -0.96 4.45
CA LEU A 92 -6.67 0.45 4.81
C LEU A 92 -6.79 0.62 6.32
N ALA A 93 -5.76 1.23 6.93
CA ALA A 93 -5.74 1.52 8.36
C ALA A 93 -6.59 2.74 8.73
N SER A 94 -6.88 3.60 7.76
CA SER A 94 -7.75 4.77 7.87
C SER A 94 -8.73 4.78 6.70
N GLU A 95 -9.99 5.13 6.98
CA GLU A 95 -10.98 5.27 5.93
C GLU A 95 -10.58 6.35 4.92
N LEU A 96 -10.77 6.04 3.65
CA LEU A 96 -10.63 7.00 2.55
C LEU A 96 -12.02 7.45 2.12
N PRO A 97 -12.18 8.70 1.64
CA PRO A 97 -13.38 9.10 0.91
C PRO A 97 -13.69 8.10 -0.20
N ALA A 98 -14.97 7.80 -0.45
CA ALA A 98 -15.37 6.75 -1.38
C ALA A 98 -14.77 6.91 -2.79
N ALA A 99 -14.64 8.16 -3.27
CA ALA A 99 -14.01 8.45 -4.56
C ALA A 99 -12.51 8.06 -4.58
N GLU A 100 -11.76 8.41 -3.54
CA GLU A 100 -10.35 8.06 -3.40
C GLU A 100 -10.16 6.56 -3.20
N GLN A 101 -11.07 5.91 -2.47
CA GLN A 101 -11.04 4.45 -2.32
C GLN A 101 -11.23 3.73 -3.66
N ALA A 102 -12.16 4.18 -4.50
CA ALA A 102 -12.36 3.63 -5.83
C ALA A 102 -11.13 3.85 -6.74
N LEU A 103 -10.52 5.04 -6.68
CA LEU A 103 -9.28 5.35 -7.39
C LEU A 103 -8.11 4.50 -6.91
N MET A 104 -8.00 4.27 -5.59
CA MET A 104 -7.00 3.38 -5.01
C MET A 104 -7.18 1.95 -5.51
N GLN A 105 -8.40 1.42 -5.50
CA GLN A 105 -8.68 0.08 -6.03
C GLN A 105 -8.32 0.00 -7.52
N LEU A 106 -8.72 0.99 -8.33
CA LEU A 106 -8.36 1.04 -9.75
C LEU A 106 -6.82 1.06 -9.94
N GLY A 107 -6.13 1.95 -9.23
CA GLY A 107 -4.68 2.09 -9.26
C GLY A 107 -3.96 0.82 -8.84
N TRP A 108 -4.44 0.17 -7.78
CA TRP A 108 -3.93 -1.11 -7.30
C TRP A 108 -4.10 -2.21 -8.35
N GLY A 109 -5.28 -2.29 -8.96
CA GLY A 109 -5.55 -3.23 -10.05
C GLY A 109 -4.59 -3.04 -11.22
N LEU A 110 -4.43 -1.79 -11.69
CA LEU A 110 -3.51 -1.43 -12.77
C LEU A 110 -2.05 -1.73 -12.42
N GLY A 111 -1.62 -1.40 -11.20
CA GLY A 111 -0.28 -1.66 -10.70
C GLY A 111 0.06 -3.14 -10.51
N SER A 112 -0.95 -3.96 -10.22
CA SER A 112 -0.81 -5.41 -10.07
C SER A 112 -0.84 -6.16 -11.40
N TYR A 113 -1.26 -5.50 -12.49
CA TYR A 113 -1.45 -6.15 -13.78
C TYR A 113 -0.11 -6.44 -14.45
N ARG A 114 0.04 -7.66 -14.94
CA ARG A 114 1.17 -8.07 -15.77
C ARG A 114 0.71 -9.02 -16.85
N PHE A 115 1.10 -8.76 -18.09
CA PHE A 115 0.88 -9.69 -19.20
C PHE A 115 1.89 -10.83 -19.13
N ASP A 116 1.45 -12.00 -18.69
CA ASP A 116 2.29 -13.17 -18.39
C ASP A 116 2.08 -14.35 -19.35
N ARG A 117 1.32 -14.16 -20.43
CA ARG A 117 0.97 -15.20 -21.42
C ARG A 117 2.19 -15.96 -21.98
N TYR A 118 3.29 -15.25 -22.22
CA TYR A 118 4.51 -15.83 -22.82
C TYR A 118 5.67 -15.97 -21.84
N ARG A 119 5.60 -15.32 -20.68
CA ARG A 119 6.65 -15.36 -19.66
C ARG A 119 6.01 -15.34 -18.29
N LYS A 120 6.29 -16.40 -17.51
CA LYS A 120 5.82 -16.50 -16.13
C LYS A 120 6.32 -15.31 -15.31
N ARG A 121 5.44 -14.84 -14.42
CA ARG A 121 5.75 -13.86 -13.39
C ARG A 121 6.75 -14.46 -12.41
N HIS A 122 7.78 -13.69 -12.07
CA HIS A 122 8.76 -14.08 -11.05
C HIS A 122 8.30 -13.72 -9.64
N ARG A 123 7.29 -12.86 -9.52
CA ARG A 123 6.82 -12.29 -8.26
C ARG A 123 5.33 -11.96 -8.33
N ALA A 124 4.56 -12.35 -7.31
CA ALA A 124 3.19 -11.95 -7.12
C ALA A 124 3.09 -10.52 -6.55
N PRO A 125 2.05 -9.75 -6.89
CA PRO A 125 1.75 -8.50 -6.21
C PRO A 125 1.26 -8.77 -4.78
N ALA A 126 1.34 -7.74 -3.93
CA ALA A 126 0.58 -7.67 -2.70
C ALA A 126 -0.92 -7.55 -3.02
N GLN A 127 -1.75 -7.95 -2.06
CA GLN A 127 -3.19 -8.11 -2.24
C GLN A 127 -3.98 -7.11 -1.40
N LEU A 128 -5.08 -6.62 -1.98
CA LEU A 128 -6.07 -5.80 -1.31
C LEU A 128 -7.41 -6.55 -1.25
N PRO A 129 -8.17 -6.49 -0.14
CA PRO A 129 -9.54 -6.97 -0.10
C PRO A 129 -10.38 -6.28 -1.18
N ALA A 130 -10.93 -7.06 -2.10
CA ALA A 130 -11.95 -6.57 -3.01
C ALA A 130 -13.23 -6.37 -2.20
N ARG A 131 -13.58 -5.12 -1.90
CA ARG A 131 -14.88 -4.82 -1.30
C ARG A 131 -15.91 -4.73 -2.43
N ALA A 132 -17.02 -5.44 -2.26
CA ALA A 132 -18.18 -5.40 -3.15
C ALA A 132 -18.89 -4.04 -3.11
#